data_AF-A0A833GDP6-F1
#
_entry.id   AF-A0A833GDP6-F1
#
_cell.length_a   1.000
_cell.length_b   1.000
_cell.length_c   1.000
_cell.angle_alpha   90.00
_cell.angle_beta   90.00
_cell.angle_gamma   90.00
#
_symmetry.space_group_name_H-M   'P 1'
#
loop_
_entity.id
_entity.type
_entity.pdbx_description
1 polymer ?
#
loop_
_entity_poly.entity_id
_entity_poly.type
_entity_poly.pdbx_seq_one_letter_code
_entity_poly.pdbx_strand_id
1 'polypeptide(L)'
;MEPVNMAIDLSNSPSIQLRAVNKEAGESFRAMRQAVMSAGPLDGRTCELIVLSSLASTGLELSFKVHALKARKAGIDKAALQHAVLVTLGAATVIMRITEALRWLEEVEAEFAHVADEG
;
A
#
# COMPACT_ATOMS: atom_id res chain seq x y z
N MET A 1 -6.74 18.66 19.45
CA MET A 1 -5.91 18.22 18.33
C MET A 1 -6.86 18.04 17.17
N GLU A 2 -6.81 18.96 16.20
CA GLU A 2 -7.70 18.89 15.04
C GLU A 2 -7.43 17.61 14.23
N PRO A 3 -8.44 17.03 13.56
CA PRO A 3 -8.21 15.92 12.67
C PRO A 3 -7.27 16.40 11.56
N VAL A 4 -6.06 15.83 11.51
CA VAL A 4 -5.18 16.01 10.37
C VAL A 4 -5.96 15.51 9.17
N ASN A 5 -6.14 16.37 8.16
CA ASN A 5 -6.84 16.01 6.94
C ASN A 5 -6.11 14.80 6.33
N MET A 6 -6.77 13.64 6.38
CA MET A 6 -6.15 12.30 6.33
C MET A 6 -6.31 11.60 4.97
N ALA A 7 -6.79 12.31 3.95
CA ALA A 7 -6.92 11.74 2.61
C ALA A 7 -5.54 11.34 2.07
N ILE A 8 -5.34 10.05 1.81
CA ILE A 8 -4.23 9.53 1.02
C ILE A 8 -4.36 10.17 -0.36
N ASP A 9 -3.46 11.11 -0.62
CA ASP A 9 -3.40 11.77 -1.92
C ASP A 9 -2.85 10.80 -2.97
N LEU A 10 -3.74 9.99 -3.55
CA LEU A 10 -3.44 9.08 -4.65
C LEU A 10 -2.97 9.84 -5.90
N SER A 11 -3.36 11.12 -6.04
CA SER A 11 -2.92 11.97 -7.14
C SER A 11 -1.44 12.34 -7.05
N ASN A 12 -0.84 12.16 -5.87
CA ASN A 12 0.58 12.38 -5.60
C ASN A 12 1.39 11.09 -5.43
N SER A 13 0.88 9.94 -5.89
CA SER A 13 1.65 8.69 -5.80
C SER A 13 2.97 8.77 -6.62
N PRO A 14 4.02 8.04 -6.22
CA PRO A 14 5.32 8.08 -6.93
C PRO A 14 5.21 7.74 -8.42
N SER A 15 4.26 6.87 -8.79
CA SER A 15 4.03 6.51 -10.21
C SER A 15 3.46 7.67 -11.03
N ILE A 16 2.61 8.50 -10.42
CA ILE A 16 2.04 9.70 -11.05
C ILE A 16 3.11 10.79 -11.15
N GLN A 17 3.92 10.98 -10.10
CA GLN A 17 5.06 11.90 -10.12
C GLN A 17 6.06 11.54 -11.23
N LEU A 18 6.41 10.26 -11.36
CA LEU A 18 7.30 9.79 -12.43
C LEU A 18 6.75 10.14 -13.81
N ARG A 19 5.46 9.88 -14.04
CA ARG A 19 4.80 10.18 -15.32
C ARG A 19 4.74 11.69 -15.61
N ALA A 20 4.56 12.52 -14.58
CA ALA A 20 4.51 13.97 -14.73
C ALA A 20 5.85 14.56 -15.20
N VAL A 21 6.97 13.99 -14.74
CA VAL A 21 8.33 14.41 -15.15
C VAL A 21 8.74 13.76 -16.47
N ASN A 22 8.44 12.47 -16.65
CA ASN A 22 8.74 11.73 -17.86
C ASN A 22 7.61 10.73 -18.16
N LYS A 23 6.76 11.09 -19.13
CA LYS A 23 5.59 10.31 -19.50
C LYS A 23 5.94 8.88 -19.92
N GLU A 24 6.97 8.70 -20.75
CA GLU A 24 7.36 7.39 -21.28
C GLU A 24 7.88 6.47 -20.17
N ALA A 25 8.71 7.00 -19.26
CA ALA A 25 9.18 6.24 -18.10
C ALA A 25 8.03 5.82 -17.18
N GLY A 26 7.08 6.74 -16.90
CA GLY A 26 5.91 6.43 -16.09
C GLY A 26 4.99 5.37 -16.73
N GLU A 27 4.74 5.48 -18.03
CA GLU A 27 3.93 4.51 -18.78
C GLU A 27 4.61 3.13 -18.84
N SER A 28 5.93 3.10 -19.07
CA SER A 28 6.74 1.88 -19.06
C SER A 28 6.75 1.21 -17.68
N PHE A 29 6.93 1.99 -16.61
CA PHE A 29 6.86 1.47 -15.23
C PHE A 29 5.50 0.85 -14.93
N ARG A 30 4.40 1.52 -15.30
CA ARG A 30 3.04 0.99 -15.11
C ARG A 30 2.82 -0.30 -15.88
N ALA A 31 3.25 -0.36 -17.14
CA ALA A 31 3.15 -1.56 -17.97
C ALA A 31 3.94 -2.73 -17.35
N MET A 32 5.19 -2.49 -16.93
CA MET A 32 5.99 -3.47 -16.21
C MET A 32 5.29 -3.97 -14.94
N ARG A 33 4.74 -3.07 -14.11
CA ARG A 33 4.03 -3.49 -12.90
C ARG A 33 2.79 -4.32 -13.19
N GLN A 34 2.00 -3.99 -14.21
CA GLN A 34 0.86 -4.82 -14.60
C GLN A 34 1.33 -6.20 -15.07
N ALA A 35 2.37 -6.27 -15.91
CA ALA A 35 2.93 -7.55 -16.36
C ALA A 35 3.39 -8.43 -15.20
N VAL A 36 4.12 -7.87 -14.22
CA VAL A 36 4.60 -8.63 -13.05
C VAL A 36 3.43 -9.08 -12.16
N MET A 37 2.41 -8.24 -11.94
CA MET A 37 1.27 -8.58 -11.09
C MET A 37 0.31 -9.61 -11.72
N SER A 38 0.33 -9.73 -13.05
CA SER A 38 -0.52 -10.66 -13.80
C SER A 38 0.22 -11.92 -14.27
N ALA A 39 1.53 -11.99 -14.04
CA ALA A 39 2.35 -13.14 -14.41
C ALA A 39 2.61 -14.03 -13.18
N GLY A 40 2.59 -15.34 -13.41
CA GLY A 40 3.00 -16.33 -12.41
C GLY A 40 1.83 -17.02 -11.69
N PRO A 41 2.15 -17.91 -10.73
CA PRO A 41 1.18 -18.79 -10.09
C PRO A 41 0.45 -18.17 -8.89
N LEU A 42 0.84 -16.96 -8.46
CA LEU A 42 0.26 -16.29 -7.31
C LEU A 42 -0.97 -15.47 -7.71
N ASP A 43 -1.99 -15.51 -6.87
CA ASP A 43 -3.18 -14.68 -7.07
C ASP A 43 -2.91 -13.20 -6.69
N GLY A 44 -3.80 -12.32 -7.14
CA GLY A 44 -3.66 -10.89 -6.89
C GLY A 44 -3.65 -10.56 -5.39
N ARG A 45 -4.38 -11.30 -4.56
CA ARG A 45 -4.43 -11.09 -3.11
C ARG A 45 -3.07 -11.36 -2.46
N THR A 46 -2.46 -12.49 -2.79
CA THR A 46 -1.14 -12.88 -2.29
C THR A 46 -0.07 -11.89 -2.75
N CYS A 47 -0.12 -11.48 -4.03
CA CYS A 47 0.81 -10.48 -4.56
C CYS A 47 0.72 -9.14 -3.81
N GLU A 48 -0.48 -8.66 -3.49
CA GLU A 48 -0.64 -7.41 -2.72
C GLU A 48 -0.10 -7.54 -1.28
N LEU A 49 -0.28 -8.67 -0.61
CA LEU A 49 0.30 -8.91 0.73
C LEU A 49 1.84 -8.90 0.70
N ILE A 50 2.44 -9.47 -0.34
CA ILE A 50 3.90 -9.46 -0.54
C ILE A 50 4.40 -8.04 -0.79
N VAL A 51 3.74 -7.28 -1.67
CA VAL A 51 4.10 -5.89 -1.94
C VAL A 51 3.97 -5.04 -0.68
N LEU A 52 2.85 -5.16 0.04
CA LEU A 52 2.59 -4.41 1.27
C LEU A 52 3.67 -4.64 2.33
N SER A 53 4.01 -5.90 2.61
CA SER A 53 5.03 -6.25 3.59
C SER A 53 6.41 -5.71 3.19
N SER A 54 6.77 -5.80 1.91
CA SER A 54 8.02 -5.21 1.39
C SER A 54 8.09 -3.69 1.58
N LEU A 55 6.98 -2.97 1.32
CA LEU A 55 6.90 -1.51 1.50
C LEU A 55 7.00 -1.12 2.98
N ALA A 56 6.38 -1.90 3.88
CA ALA A 56 6.51 -1.71 5.33
C ALA A 56 7.96 -1.87 5.80
N SER A 57 8.62 -2.94 5.35
CA SER A 57 10.03 -3.23 5.68
C SER A 57 10.98 -2.16 5.17
N THR A 58 10.70 -1.56 4.01
CA THR A 58 11.58 -0.56 3.36
C THR A 58 11.27 0.90 3.70
N GLY A 59 10.18 1.16 4.44
CA GLY A 59 9.86 2.52 4.87
C GLY A 59 9.17 3.41 3.87
N LEU A 60 8.53 2.80 2.87
CA LEU A 60 7.86 3.53 1.79
C LEU A 60 6.39 3.81 2.14
N GLU A 61 6.16 4.78 3.04
CA GLU A 61 4.85 5.11 3.62
C GLU A 61 3.75 5.34 2.56
N LEU A 62 3.95 6.26 1.62
CA LEU A 62 2.90 6.61 0.65
C LEU A 62 2.53 5.41 -0.22
N SER A 63 3.52 4.67 -0.71
CA SER A 63 3.29 3.45 -1.49
C SER A 63 2.60 2.38 -0.65
N PHE A 64 2.98 2.22 0.62
CA PHE A 64 2.32 1.29 1.54
C PHE A 64 0.83 1.63 1.65
N LYS A 65 0.49 2.90 1.89
CA LYS A 65 -0.90 3.36 2.02
C LYS A 65 -1.71 3.13 0.74
N VAL A 66 -1.14 3.42 -0.43
CA VAL A 66 -1.75 3.15 -1.74
C VAL A 66 -2.11 1.66 -1.89
N HIS A 67 -1.16 0.77 -1.60
CA HIS A 67 -1.37 -0.67 -1.73
C HIS A 67 -2.29 -1.24 -0.65
N ALA A 68 -2.23 -0.73 0.59
CA ALA A 68 -3.15 -1.09 1.65
C ALA A 68 -4.60 -0.74 1.27
N LEU A 69 -4.85 0.49 0.80
CA LEU A 69 -6.18 0.92 0.40
C LEU A 69 -6.72 0.09 -0.78
N LYS A 70 -5.86 -0.22 -1.76
CA LYS A 70 -6.20 -1.12 -2.88
C LYS A 70 -6.56 -2.52 -2.39
N ALA A 71 -5.78 -3.08 -1.47
CA ALA A 71 -6.02 -4.38 -0.87
C ALA A 71 -7.36 -4.41 -0.10
N ARG A 72 -7.67 -3.35 0.67
CA ARG A 72 -8.96 -3.20 1.35
C ARG A 72 -10.13 -3.15 0.36
N LYS A 73 -10.03 -2.32 -0.69
CA LYS A 73 -11.01 -2.25 -1.78
C LYS A 73 -11.19 -3.58 -2.53
N ALA A 74 -10.18 -4.44 -2.55
CA ALA A 74 -10.23 -5.80 -3.09
C ALA A 74 -10.76 -6.85 -2.08
N GLY A 75 -11.28 -6.43 -0.92
CA GLY A 75 -11.86 -7.30 0.10
C GLY A 75 -10.84 -8.09 0.91
N ILE A 76 -9.60 -7.61 1.06
CA ILE A 76 -8.64 -8.20 1.99
C ILE A 76 -8.83 -7.54 3.35
N ASP A 77 -9.13 -8.33 4.39
CA ASP A 77 -9.41 -7.79 5.72
C ASP A 77 -8.21 -7.10 6.37
N LYS A 78 -8.49 -6.09 7.21
CA LYS A 78 -7.49 -5.38 8.03
C LYS A 78 -6.57 -6.35 8.78
N ALA A 79 -7.14 -7.40 9.38
CA ALA A 79 -6.39 -8.41 10.12
C ALA A 79 -5.36 -9.15 9.25
N ALA A 80 -5.68 -9.42 7.98
CA ALA A 80 -4.74 -10.03 7.05
C ALA A 80 -3.59 -9.06 6.69
N LEU A 81 -3.88 -7.77 6.52
CA LEU A 81 -2.85 -6.75 6.27
C LEU A 81 -1.94 -6.57 7.49
N GLN A 82 -2.50 -6.52 8.70
CA GLN A 82 -1.72 -6.49 9.95
C GLN A 82 -0.80 -7.70 10.06
N HIS A 83 -1.32 -8.90 9.80
CA HIS A 83 -0.53 -10.13 9.85
C HIS A 83 0.60 -10.14 8.81
N ALA A 84 0.35 -9.68 7.58
CA ALA A 84 1.38 -9.59 6.54
C ALA A 84 2.54 -8.65 6.92
N VAL A 85 2.28 -7.60 7.68
CA VAL A 85 3.35 -6.77 8.25
C VAL A 85 4.05 -7.51 9.39
N LEU A 86 3.29 -8.05 10.35
CA LEU A 86 3.81 -8.70 11.56
C LEU A 86 4.70 -9.90 11.28
N VAL A 87 4.40 -10.71 10.25
CA VAL A 87 5.19 -11.92 9.94
C VAL A 87 6.64 -11.60 9.54
N THR A 88 6.94 -10.34 9.20
CA THR A 88 8.31 -9.89 8.89
C THR A 88 9.15 -9.56 10.14
N LEU A 89 8.51 -9.41 11.31
CA LEU A 89 9.14 -9.01 12.56
C LEU A 89 10.16 -10.06 13.03
N GLY A 90 11.39 -9.62 13.29
CA GLY A 90 12.47 -10.50 13.76
C GLY A 90 13.11 -11.37 12.67
N ALA A 91 12.49 -11.45 11.49
CA ALA A 91 13.06 -12.12 10.31
C ALA A 91 13.80 -11.12 9.40
N ALA A 92 13.06 -10.13 8.89
CA ALA A 92 13.59 -9.14 7.94
C ALA A 92 13.35 -7.69 8.38
N THR A 93 12.65 -7.47 9.49
CA THR A 93 12.19 -6.14 9.91
C THR A 93 12.22 -5.97 11.43
N VAL A 94 12.49 -4.75 11.88
CA VAL A 94 12.57 -4.38 13.31
C VAL A 94 11.26 -3.80 13.81
N ILE A 95 11.03 -3.88 15.13
CA ILE A 95 9.79 -3.44 15.77
C ILE A 95 9.38 -2.00 15.42
N MET A 96 10.32 -1.07 15.25
CA MET A 96 9.96 0.32 14.92
C MET A 96 9.32 0.46 13.54
N ARG A 97 9.85 -0.26 12.54
CA ARG A 97 9.28 -0.29 11.19
C ARG A 97 7.89 -0.91 11.18
N ILE A 98 7.67 -1.94 12.00
CA ILE A 98 6.37 -2.58 12.19
C ILE A 98 5.37 -1.60 12.80
N THR A 99 5.73 -0.92 13.89
CA THR A 99 4.83 0.02 14.57
C THR A 99 4.46 1.20 13.68
N GLU A 100 5.38 1.68 12.85
CA GLU A 100 5.09 2.71 11.85
C GLU A 100 4.09 2.22 10.79
N ALA A 101 4.33 1.03 10.21
CA ALA A 101 3.44 0.46 9.21
C ALA A 101 2.03 0.18 9.76
N LEU A 102 1.92 -0.26 11.02
CA LEU A 102 0.63 -0.43 11.69
C LEU A 102 -0.08 0.92 11.87
N ARG A 103 0.64 1.99 12.25
CA ARG A 103 0.06 3.35 12.32
C ARG A 103 -0.43 3.80 10.95
N TRP A 104 0.35 3.61 9.89
CA TRP A 104 -0.06 3.95 8.52
C TRP A 104 -1.32 3.18 8.09
N LEU A 105 -1.46 1.92 8.52
CA LEU A 105 -2.65 1.12 8.25
C LEU A 105 -3.89 1.68 8.96
N GLU A 106 -3.77 2.19 10.19
CA GLU A 106 -4.90 2.85 10.85
C GLU A 106 -5.37 4.09 10.08
N GLU A 107 -4.43 4.85 9.49
CA GLU A 107 -4.78 5.99 8.64
C GLU A 107 -5.53 5.55 7.37
N VAL A 108 -5.11 4.43 6.77
CA VAL A 108 -5.80 3.82 5.63
C VAL A 108 -7.20 3.35 6.01
N GLU A 109 -7.39 2.74 7.18
CA GLU A 109 -8.71 2.26 7.62
C GLU A 109 -9.68 3.41 7.88
N ALA A 110 -9.19 4.52 8.44
CA ALA A 110 -10.00 5.72 8.60
C ALA A 110 -10.47 6.27 7.24
N GLU A 111 -9.58 6.33 6.24
CA GLU A 111 -9.99 6.71 4.88
C GLU A 111 -10.94 5.70 4.24
N PHE A 112 -10.68 4.40 4.39
CA PHE A 112 -11.53 3.35 3.83
C PHE A 112 -12.95 3.43 4.39
N ALA A 113 -13.10 3.73 5.69
CA ALA A 113 -14.40 3.95 6.32
C ALA A 113 -15.10 5.19 5.76
N HIS A 114 -14.39 6.32 5.58
CA HIS A 114 -14.97 7.53 4.98
C HIS A 114 -15.49 7.29 3.55
N VAL A 115 -14.74 6.57 2.71
CA VAL A 115 -15.16 6.26 1.33
C VAL A 115 -16.36 5.30 1.30
N ALA A 116 -16.52 4.45 2.31
CA ALA A 116 -17.66 3.54 2.41
C ALA A 116 -18.97 4.23 2.83
N ASP A 117 -18.87 5.34 3.57
CA ASP A 117 -20.04 6.11 4.04
C ASP A 117 -20.58 7.09 2.96
N GLU A 118 -19.80 7.41 1.92
CA GLU A 118 -20.18 8.32 0.83
C GLU A 118 -20.78 7.64 -0.42
N GLY A 119 -20.82 6.30 -0.45
CA GLY A 119 -21.30 5.49 -1.59
C GLY A 119 -22.58 4.72 -1.29
#